data_AF-A0ABD0P3Y8-F1
#
_entry.id   AF-A0ABD0P3Y8-F1
#
_cell.length_a   1.000
_cell.length_b   1.000
_cell.length_c   1.000
_cell.angle_alpha   90.00
_cell.angle_beta   90.00
_cell.angle_gamma   90.00
#
_symmetry.space_group_name_H-M   'P 1'
#
loop_
_entity.id
_entity.type
_entity.pdbx_description
1 polymer ?
#
loop_
_entity_poly.entity_id
_entity_poly.type
_entity_poly.pdbx_seq_one_letter_code
_entity_poly.pdbx_strand_id
1 'polypeptide(L)' 'MSERQGLRTESTHFTLDGAPFRILGGSIHYFRVPRAYWKDRLLKLKACGLNTLTT' A
#
# COMPACT_ATOMS: atom_id res chain seq x y z
N MET A 1 -17.63 5.17 20.16
CA MET A 1 -16.99 5.16 18.83
C MET A 1 -15.93 4.05 18.87
N SER A 2 -16.04 3.01 18.05
CA SER A 2 -15.07 1.92 18.05
C SER A 2 -13.76 2.41 17.43
N GLU A 3 -12.65 2.26 18.16
CA GLU A 3 -11.31 2.53 17.62
C GLU A 3 -11.05 1.60 16.41
N ARG A 4 -10.73 2.17 15.25
CA ARG A 4 -10.26 1.38 14.10
C ARG A 4 -8.88 0.83 14.41
N GLN A 5 -8.74 -0.49 14.32
CA GLN A 5 -7.46 -1.15 14.54
C GLN A 5 -6.54 -0.98 13.32
N GLY A 6 -5.31 -0.53 13.50
CA GLY A 6 -4.34 -0.36 12.41
C GLY A 6 -3.77 -1.68 11.86
N LEU A 7 -2.70 -1.59 11.07
CA LEU A 7 -1.95 -2.75 10.58
C LEU A 7 -1.26 -3.46 11.75
N ARG A 8 -1.47 -4.76 11.91
CA ARG A 8 -0.84 -5.61 12.93
C ARG A 8 -0.13 -6.80 12.30
N THR A 9 0.87 -7.32 13.01
CA THR A 9 1.62 -8.52 12.63
C THR A 9 1.10 -9.71 13.41
N GLU A 10 0.68 -10.75 12.72
CA GLU A 10 0.48 -12.07 13.31
C GLU A 10 1.72 -12.93 13.01
N SER A 11 1.75 -14.16 13.53
CA SER A 11 2.88 -15.08 13.33
C SER A 11 3.19 -15.36 11.85
N THR A 12 2.18 -15.37 10.98
CA THR A 12 2.30 -15.79 9.57
C THR A 12 1.75 -14.80 8.55
N HIS A 13 1.01 -13.77 8.98
CA HIS A 13 0.31 -12.84 8.10
C HIS A 13 0.10 -11.49 8.78
N PHE A 14 -0.41 -10.52 8.04
CA PHE A 14 -0.80 -9.23 8.60
C PHE A 14 -2.33 -9.14 8.71
N THR A 15 -2.80 -8.31 9.63
CA THR A 15 -4.20 -7.89 9.71
C THR A 15 -4.29 -6.38 9.60
N LEU A 16 -5.33 -5.87 8.95
CA LEU A 16 -5.64 -4.44 8.81
C LEU A 16 -7.11 -4.25 9.17
N ASP A 17 -7.42 -3.36 10.10
CA ASP A 17 -8.79 -3.17 10.63
C ASP A 17 -9.42 -4.49 11.14
N GLY A 18 -8.59 -5.38 11.69
CA GLY A 18 -9.00 -6.69 12.19
C GLY A 18 -9.25 -7.76 11.13
N ALA A 19 -9.07 -7.46 9.84
CA ALA A 19 -9.22 -8.41 8.74
C ALA A 19 -7.85 -8.87 8.20
N PRO A 20 -7.71 -10.13 7.73
CA PRO A 20 -6.48 -10.59 7.08
C PRO A 20 -6.10 -9.70 5.89
N PHE A 21 -4.85 -9.26 5.85
CA PHE A 21 -4.32 -8.35 4.86
C PHE A 21 -3.01 -8.88 4.28
N ARG A 22 -2.95 -8.99 2.95
CA ARG A 22 -1.72 -9.37 2.23
C ARG A 22 -1.13 -8.13 1.58
N ILE A 23 0.08 -7.75 1.99
CA ILE A 23 0.82 -6.66 1.37
C ILE A 23 1.32 -7.11 0.00
N LEU A 24 0.84 -6.45 -1.05
CA LEU A 24 1.34 -6.58 -2.43
C LEU A 24 2.02 -5.26 -2.79
N GLY A 25 3.34 -5.25 -2.61
CA GLY A 25 4.17 -4.05 -2.74
C GLY A 25 4.65 -3.78 -4.17
N GLY A 26 4.75 -2.51 -4.53
CA GLY A 26 5.54 -2.05 -5.68
C GLY A 26 6.37 -0.83 -5.34
N SER A 27 7.49 -0.63 -6.03
CA SER A 27 8.42 0.46 -5.74
C SER A 27 8.30 1.61 -6.73
N ILE A 28 8.11 2.83 -6.22
CA ILE A 28 8.25 4.08 -6.98
C ILE A 28 9.02 5.05 -6.12
N HIS A 29 10.25 5.39 -6.52
CA HIS A 29 11.02 6.42 -5.85
C HIS A 29 10.52 7.80 -6.27
N TYR A 30 9.87 8.54 -5.37
CA TYR A 30 9.21 9.82 -5.69
C TYR A 30 10.17 10.84 -6.34
N PHE A 31 11.45 10.85 -5.96
CA PHE A 31 12.46 11.76 -6.49
C PHE A 31 12.90 11.44 -7.93
N ARG A 32 12.56 10.25 -8.45
CA ARG A 32 12.82 9.86 -9.86
C ARG A 32 11.64 10.15 -10.78
N VAL A 33 10.52 10.65 -10.25
CA VAL A 33 9.29 10.90 -11.01
C VAL A 33 8.88 12.36 -10.80
N PRO A 34 8.76 13.18 -11.86
CA PRO A 34 8.20 14.52 -11.74
C PRO A 34 6.84 14.52 -11.03
N ARG A 35 6.62 15.47 -10.11
CA ARG A 35 5.42 15.53 -9.26
C ARG A 35 4.11 15.45 -10.05
N ALA A 36 4.08 16.06 -11.25
CA ALA A 36 2.93 16.02 -12.15
C ALA A 36 2.50 14.59 -12.54
N TYR A 37 3.42 13.62 -12.52
CA TYR A 37 3.17 12.24 -12.91
C TYR A 37 2.89 11.29 -11.75
N TRP A 38 3.01 11.70 -10.49
CA TRP A 38 2.82 10.80 -9.35
C TRP A 38 1.46 10.11 -9.38
N LYS A 39 0.38 10.87 -9.61
CA LYS A 39 -0.98 10.30 -9.69
C LYS A 39 -1.08 9.24 -10.78
N ASP A 40 -0.54 9.51 -11.96
CA ASP A 40 -0.52 8.53 -13.07
C ASP A 40 0.24 7.25 -12.69
N ARG A 41 1.44 7.37 -12.09
CA ARG A 41 2.22 6.20 -11.68
C ARG A 41 1.54 5.39 -10.59
N LEU A 42 0.90 6.04 -9.62
CA LEU A 42 0.15 5.37 -8.56
C LEU A 42 -1.10 4.66 -9.08
N LEU A 43 -1.81 5.27 -10.04
CA LEU A 43 -2.96 4.63 -10.69
C LEU A 43 -2.56 3.40 -11.48
N LYS A 44 -1.42 3.46 -12.20
CA LYS A 44 -0.85 2.29 -12.90
C LYS A 44 -0.42 1.20 -11.94
N LEU A 45 0.24 1.55 -10.83
CA LEU A 45 0.62 0.61 -9.78
C LEU A 45 -0.61 -0.11 -9.21
N LYS A 46 -1.68 0.62 -8.91
CA LYS A 46 -2.96 0.06 -8.48
C LYS A 46 -3.61 -0.84 -9.54
N ALA A 47 -3.57 -0.43 -10.82
CA ALA A 47 -4.11 -1.23 -11.92
C ALA A 47 -3.39 -2.57 -12.10
N CYS A 48 -2.11 -2.66 -11.70
CA CYS A 48 -1.37 -3.92 -11.63
C CYS A 48 -1.78 -4.82 -10.45
N GLY A 49 -2.78 -4.45 -9.65
CA GLY A 49 -3.24 -5.21 -8.49
C GLY A 49 -2.41 -5.01 -7.22
N LEU A 50 -1.48 -4.05 -7.22
CA LEU A 50 -0.69 -3.71 -6.05
C LEU A 50 -1.49 -2.81 -5.10
N ASN A 51 -1.33 -3.04 -3.80
CA ASN A 51 -2.08 -2.33 -2.75
C ASN A 51 -1.20 -1.46 -1.86
N THR A 52 0.12 -1.60 -1.95
CA THR A 52 1.09 -0.90 -1.12
C THR A 52 2.22 -0.35 -1.99
N LEU A 53 2.59 0.91 -1.74
CA LEU A 53 3.74 1.55 -2.36
C LEU A 53 4.93 1.52 -1.40
N THR A 54 6.10 1.18 -1.92
CA THR A 54 7.40 1.40 -1.28
C THR A 54 8.12 2.54 -2.01
N THR A 55 8.74 3.49 -1.30
CA THR A 55 9.48 4.61 -1.91
C THR A 55 10.79 4.90 -1.22
#